data_AF-A0A517LXK5-F1
#
_entry.id   AF-A0A517LXK5-F1
#
_cell.length_a   1.000
_cell.length_b   1.000
_cell.length_c   1.000
_cell.angle_alpha   90.00
_cell.angle_beta   90.00
_cell.angle_gamma   90.00
#
_symmetry.space_group_name_H-M   'P 1'
#
loop_
_entity.id
_entity.type
_entity.pdbx_description
1 polymer ?
#
loop_
_entity_poly.entity_id
_entity_poly.type
_entity_poly.pdbx_seq_one_letter_code
_entity_poly.pdbx_strand_id
1 'polypeptide(L)'
;MTEVTLTVLHGSDRGKVFRDIAPPVTIGREEGNTIQLNDERISRCHLKIQFDNDRLVLTDLDSTNGTKVNGQESHLRILRHGDLVSVGRSMLLVGTEEQIAARVAALQAASDKNIGATMTQDLSAGEGSSGLEFEVGERNTDREAAGTLGMIETPEIPDRLSPSQAAQMCEVLEFLHQRLQKLIDHAQIDERTQEVVIDYAAWQRMIDLQSKIGTMIRKAADPDWMD
;
A
#
# COMPACT_ATOMS: atom_id res chain seq x y z
N MET A 1 6.69 -18.06 19.85
CA MET A 1 5.46 -17.50 19.26
C MET A 1 5.86 -16.19 18.63
N THR A 2 5.41 -15.90 17.40
CA THR A 2 5.79 -14.63 16.75
C THR A 2 4.97 -13.52 17.38
N GLU A 3 5.61 -12.72 18.22
CA GLU A 3 4.98 -11.58 18.85
C GLU A 3 5.07 -10.36 17.92
N VAL A 4 4.06 -9.49 17.97
CA VAL A 4 4.03 -8.24 17.20
C VAL A 4 4.12 -7.06 18.15
N THR A 5 4.96 -6.09 17.81
CA THR A 5 4.96 -4.78 18.45
C THR A 5 4.31 -3.77 17.52
N LEU A 6 3.39 -2.98 18.06
CA LEU A 6 2.68 -1.91 17.35
C LEU A 6 2.88 -0.58 18.06
N THR A 7 3.38 0.42 17.35
CA THR A 7 3.59 1.78 17.90
C THR A 7 2.62 2.76 17.26
N VAL A 8 1.88 3.51 18.07
CA VAL A 8 0.96 4.54 17.60
C VAL A 8 1.73 5.84 17.32
N LEU A 9 1.90 6.18 16.05
CA LEU A 9 2.62 7.39 15.61
C LEU A 9 1.72 8.64 15.58
N HIS A 10 0.45 8.46 15.22
CA HIS A 10 -0.57 9.51 15.13
C HIS A 10 -1.91 9.04 15.67
N GLY A 11 -2.80 9.98 16.02
CA GLY A 11 -4.13 9.72 16.58
C GLY A 11 -4.24 10.12 18.05
N SER A 12 -5.43 9.89 18.63
CA SER A 12 -5.75 10.16 20.04
C SER A 12 -4.81 9.44 21.01
N ASP A 13 -4.34 8.26 20.57
CA ASP A 13 -3.52 7.34 21.34
C ASP A 13 -2.02 7.44 20.99
N ARG A 14 -1.59 8.55 20.37
CA ARG A 14 -0.19 8.77 19.96
C ARG A 14 0.79 8.51 21.11
N GLY A 15 1.86 7.78 20.80
CA GLY A 15 2.92 7.43 21.74
C GLY A 15 2.66 6.13 22.51
N LYS A 16 1.46 5.54 22.43
CA LYS A 16 1.22 4.19 22.97
C LYS A 16 2.02 3.16 22.17
N VAL A 17 2.62 2.22 22.88
CA VAL A 17 3.34 1.08 22.31
C VAL A 17 2.72 -0.18 22.87
N PHE A 18 2.20 -1.03 22.00
CA PHE A 18 1.69 -2.35 22.35
C PHE A 18 2.78 -3.36 22.00
N ARG A 19 3.52 -3.82 23.01
CA ARG A 19 4.67 -4.72 22.84
C ARG A 19 4.24 -6.17 22.97
N ASP A 20 4.97 -7.02 22.26
CA ASP A 20 4.98 -8.46 22.46
C ASP A 20 3.59 -9.12 22.41
N ILE A 21 2.71 -8.63 21.53
CA ILE A 21 1.33 -9.13 21.45
C ILE A 21 1.31 -10.40 20.62
N ALA A 22 0.72 -11.46 21.14
CA ALA A 22 0.49 -12.69 20.39
C ALA A 22 -0.74 -12.57 19.46
N PRO A 23 -0.61 -12.84 18.15
CA PRO A 23 -1.77 -12.95 17.26
C PRO A 23 -2.71 -14.12 17.67
N PRO A 24 -4.04 -14.02 17.41
CA PRO A 24 -4.71 -12.95 16.69
C PRO A 24 -4.88 -11.68 17.51
N VAL A 25 -4.60 -10.53 16.90
CA VAL A 25 -4.77 -9.19 17.47
C VAL A 25 -5.96 -8.53 16.80
N THR A 26 -6.99 -8.17 17.56
CA THR A 26 -8.09 -7.36 17.05
C THR A 26 -7.85 -5.89 17.39
N ILE A 27 -8.14 -5.00 16.43
CA ILE A 27 -8.02 -3.55 16.60
C ILE A 27 -9.37 -2.91 16.29
N GLY A 28 -9.83 -2.04 17.18
CA GLY A 28 -11.10 -1.34 17.02
C GLY A 28 -11.38 -0.34 18.14
N ARG A 29 -12.52 0.33 18.06
CA ARG A 29 -12.96 1.31 19.07
C ARG A 29 -13.52 0.68 20.34
N GLU A 30 -14.03 -0.53 20.23
CA GLU A 30 -14.69 -1.23 21.34
C GLU A 30 -13.66 -1.81 22.32
N GLU A 31 -13.98 -1.78 23.62
CA GLU A 31 -13.10 -2.28 24.70
C GLU A 31 -12.79 -3.78 24.58
N GLY A 32 -13.61 -4.55 23.86
CA GLY A 32 -13.40 -5.98 23.62
C GLY A 32 -12.27 -6.32 22.63
N ASN A 33 -11.65 -5.32 22.00
CA ASN A 33 -10.50 -5.55 21.11
C ASN A 33 -9.20 -5.71 21.88
N THR A 34 -8.26 -6.49 21.35
CA THR A 34 -6.89 -6.58 21.89
C THR A 34 -6.23 -5.21 21.98
N ILE A 35 -6.45 -4.38 20.95
CA ILE A 35 -6.03 -2.99 20.92
C ILE A 35 -7.26 -2.12 20.73
N GLN A 36 -7.62 -1.42 21.81
CA GLN A 36 -8.63 -0.39 21.75
C GLN A 36 -8.01 0.95 21.33
N LEU A 37 -8.56 1.56 20.29
CA LEU A 37 -8.22 2.91 19.84
C LEU A 37 -9.41 3.85 19.98
N ASN A 38 -9.22 4.96 20.67
CA ASN A 38 -10.30 5.91 20.99
C ASN A 38 -10.48 6.93 19.87
N ASP A 39 -11.13 6.50 18.79
CA ASP A 39 -11.46 7.35 17.65
C ASP A 39 -12.81 6.95 17.04
N GLU A 40 -13.72 7.91 16.92
CA GLU A 40 -15.07 7.73 16.35
C GLU A 40 -15.06 7.25 14.89
N ARG A 41 -13.97 7.52 14.15
CA ARG A 41 -13.80 7.06 12.77
C ARG A 41 -13.37 5.59 12.70
N ILE A 42 -13.03 4.97 13.82
CA ILE A 42 -12.67 3.56 13.89
C ILE A 42 -13.93 2.76 14.22
N SER A 43 -14.26 1.79 13.37
CA SER A 43 -15.29 0.78 13.63
C SER A 43 -15.09 0.08 14.97
N ARG A 44 -16.19 -0.44 15.53
CA ARG A 44 -16.18 -1.19 16.80
C ARG A 44 -15.17 -2.34 16.79
N CYS A 45 -15.26 -3.20 15.79
CA CYS A 45 -14.21 -4.15 15.38
C CYS A 45 -13.77 -3.73 13.98
N HIS A 46 -12.56 -3.22 13.83
CA HIS A 46 -12.14 -2.60 12.57
C HIS A 46 -11.31 -3.54 11.72
N LEU A 47 -10.32 -4.18 12.33
CA LEU A 47 -9.44 -5.11 11.63
C LEU A 47 -8.91 -6.17 12.59
N LYS A 48 -8.38 -7.24 12.01
CA LYS A 48 -7.69 -8.32 12.71
C LYS A 48 -6.33 -8.54 12.08
N ILE A 49 -5.31 -8.77 12.90
CA ILE A 49 -3.99 -9.24 12.48
C ILE A 49 -3.83 -10.66 12.99
N GLN A 50 -3.53 -11.60 12.11
CA GLN A 50 -3.32 -13.01 12.44
C GLN A 50 -2.00 -13.51 11.86
N PHE A 51 -1.44 -14.55 12.46
CA PHE A 51 -0.27 -15.23 11.91
C PHE A 51 -0.75 -16.42 11.07
N ASP A 52 -0.40 -16.43 9.79
CA ASP A 52 -0.70 -17.51 8.86
C ASP A 52 0.51 -17.81 7.96
N ASN A 53 0.87 -19.09 7.84
CA ASN A 53 1.98 -19.56 7.00
C ASN A 53 3.28 -18.72 7.16
N ASP A 54 3.70 -18.49 8.41
CA ASP A 54 4.86 -17.70 8.79
C ASP A 54 4.80 -16.20 8.40
N ARG A 55 3.61 -15.68 8.12
CA ARG A 55 3.37 -14.30 7.71
C ARG A 55 2.33 -13.64 8.63
N LEU A 56 2.51 -12.35 8.92
CA LEU A 56 1.47 -11.54 9.56
C LEU A 56 0.48 -11.12 8.48
N VAL A 57 -0.80 -11.43 8.67
CA VAL A 57 -1.88 -11.12 7.74
C VAL A 57 -2.86 -10.19 8.43
N LEU A 58 -3.04 -9.00 7.86
CA LEU A 58 -4.08 -8.06 8.22
C LEU A 58 -5.33 -8.34 7.39
N THR A 59 -6.48 -8.34 8.06
CA THR A 59 -7.81 -8.42 7.46
C THR A 59 -8.66 -7.28 8.01
N ASP A 60 -9.16 -6.41 7.14
CA ASP A 60 -10.19 -5.43 7.47
C ASP A 60 -11.54 -6.16 7.69
N LEU A 61 -12.26 -5.80 8.76
CA LEU A 61 -13.51 -6.45 9.16
C LEU A 61 -14.72 -5.63 8.71
N ASP A 62 -14.75 -5.30 7.42
CA ASP A 62 -15.76 -4.46 6.78
C ASP A 62 -15.93 -3.11 7.50
N SER A 63 -14.81 -2.42 7.67
CA SER A 63 -14.79 -1.17 8.40
C SER A 63 -15.40 -0.02 7.60
N THR A 64 -16.04 0.94 8.29
CA THR A 64 -16.77 2.03 7.62
C THR A 64 -15.87 2.98 6.84
N ASN A 65 -14.63 3.20 7.31
CA ASN A 65 -13.69 4.13 6.70
C ASN A 65 -12.52 3.44 5.99
N GLY A 66 -12.50 2.09 5.99
CA GLY A 66 -11.42 1.29 5.45
C GLY A 66 -10.12 1.33 6.26
N THR A 67 -9.28 0.34 5.98
CA THR A 67 -7.89 0.27 6.45
C THR A 67 -6.93 0.63 5.31
N LYS A 68 -5.86 1.38 5.62
CA LYS A 68 -4.78 1.63 4.66
C LYS A 68 -3.44 1.08 5.16
N VAL A 69 -2.66 0.48 4.28
CA VAL A 69 -1.28 0.04 4.57
C VAL A 69 -0.35 0.76 3.61
N ASN A 70 0.62 1.51 4.16
CA ASN A 70 1.54 2.37 3.41
C ASN A 70 0.79 3.33 2.45
N GLY A 71 -0.31 3.92 2.93
CA GLY A 71 -1.15 4.86 2.17
C GLY A 71 -2.14 4.22 1.20
N GLN A 72 -2.07 2.91 0.95
CA GLN A 72 -2.94 2.20 0.01
C GLN A 72 -4.09 1.49 0.74
N GLU A 73 -5.32 1.59 0.22
CA GLU A 73 -6.48 0.88 0.76
C GLU A 73 -6.26 -0.64 0.71
N SER A 74 -6.66 -1.33 1.77
CA SER A 74 -6.38 -2.75 1.92
C SER A 74 -7.44 -3.44 2.75
N HIS A 75 -8.05 -4.47 2.16
CA HIS A 75 -8.98 -5.37 2.85
C HIS A 75 -8.26 -6.62 3.39
N LEU A 76 -7.28 -7.14 2.66
CA LEU A 76 -6.44 -8.27 3.06
C LEU A 76 -5.00 -8.01 2.64
N ARG A 77 -4.04 -8.11 3.55
CA ARG A 77 -2.62 -7.88 3.23
C ARG A 77 -1.66 -8.58 4.16
N ILE A 78 -0.57 -9.07 3.57
CA ILE A 78 0.61 -9.50 4.34
C ILE A 78 1.31 -8.24 4.86
N LEU A 79 1.36 -8.11 6.19
CA LEU A 79 2.11 -7.07 6.87
C LEU A 79 3.59 -7.44 6.95
N ARG A 80 4.44 -6.45 6.70
CA ARG A 80 5.88 -6.51 6.90
C ARG A 80 6.28 -5.57 8.02
N HIS A 81 7.40 -5.85 8.66
CA HIS A 81 7.98 -4.92 9.61
C HIS A 81 8.31 -3.60 8.90
N GLY A 82 8.06 -2.48 9.57
CA GLY A 82 8.14 -1.14 8.99
C GLY A 82 6.87 -0.66 8.30
N ASP A 83 5.86 -1.51 8.09
CA ASP A 83 4.61 -1.08 7.46
C ASP A 83 3.84 -0.11 8.38
N LEU A 84 3.24 0.89 7.74
CA LEU A 84 2.37 1.89 8.36
C LEU A 84 0.92 1.54 8.10
N VAL A 85 0.20 1.14 9.14
CA VAL A 85 -1.23 0.84 9.10
C VAL A 85 -2.00 2.06 9.57
N SER A 86 -2.79 2.67 8.69
CA SER A 86 -3.65 3.81 9.01
C SER A 86 -5.09 3.33 9.20
N VAL A 87 -5.70 3.74 10.33
CA VAL A 87 -7.03 3.33 10.76
C VAL A 87 -7.72 4.54 11.39
N GLY A 88 -8.81 5.03 10.78
CA GLY A 88 -9.40 6.30 11.22
C GLY A 88 -8.39 7.46 11.12
N ARG A 89 -8.11 8.15 12.23
CA ARG A 89 -7.05 9.16 12.37
C ARG A 89 -5.76 8.61 12.98
N SER A 90 -5.75 7.32 13.31
CA SER A 90 -4.61 6.67 13.94
C SER A 90 -3.66 6.09 12.89
N MET A 91 -2.36 6.14 13.18
CA MET A 91 -1.33 5.51 12.36
C MET A 91 -0.47 4.62 13.25
N LEU A 92 -0.38 3.35 12.89
CA LEU A 92 0.32 2.29 13.62
C LEU A 92 1.53 1.83 12.81
N LEU A 93 2.70 1.75 13.44
CA LEU A 93 3.90 1.15 12.87
C LEU A 93 4.02 -0.30 13.33
N VAL A 94 4.27 -1.22 12.38
CA VAL A 94 4.39 -2.67 12.64
C VAL A 94 5.84 -3.12 12.80
N GLY A 95 6.17 -3.82 13.89
CA GLY A 95 7.40 -4.62 14.05
C GLY A 95 8.14 -4.45 15.38
N THR A 96 9.12 -5.31 15.64
CA THR A 96 10.06 -5.16 16.77
C THR A 96 11.10 -4.07 16.46
N GLU A 97 11.74 -3.51 17.48
CA GLU A 97 12.76 -2.46 17.30
C GLU A 97 13.91 -2.91 16.38
N GLU A 98 14.34 -4.18 16.51
CA GLU A 98 15.38 -4.80 15.67
C GLU A 98 14.91 -5.07 14.24
N GLN A 99 13.66 -5.51 14.05
CA GLN A 99 13.09 -5.81 12.73
C GLN A 99 12.72 -4.54 11.95
N ILE A 100 12.27 -3.49 12.65
CA ILE A 100 12.08 -2.16 12.09
C ILE A 100 13.44 -1.60 11.64
N ALA A 101 14.47 -1.69 12.49
CA ALA A 101 15.82 -1.25 12.12
C ALA A 101 16.35 -2.00 10.88
N ALA A 102 16.13 -3.31 10.79
CA ALA A 102 16.52 -4.10 9.62
C ALA A 102 15.79 -3.68 8.33
N ARG A 103 14.47 -3.41 8.39
CA ARG A 103 13.73 -2.92 7.22
C ARG A 103 14.14 -1.51 6.83
N VAL A 104 14.31 -0.60 7.80
CA VAL A 104 14.77 0.78 7.55
C VAL A 104 16.14 0.76 6.88
N ALA A 105 17.07 -0.08 7.35
CA ALA A 105 18.38 -0.27 6.72
C ALA A 105 18.26 -0.82 5.29
N ALA A 106 17.37 -1.79 5.04
CA ALA A 106 17.15 -2.34 3.70
C ALA A 106 16.54 -1.31 2.73
N LEU A 107 15.60 -0.47 3.19
CA LEU A 107 14.99 0.59 2.40
C LEU A 107 15.99 1.71 2.07
N GLN A 108 16.86 2.08 3.02
CA GLN A 108 17.96 3.03 2.78
C GLN A 108 18.95 2.47 1.74
N ALA A 109 19.34 1.20 1.86
CA ALA A 109 20.22 0.54 0.90
C ALA A 109 19.61 0.39 -0.50
N ALA A 110 18.28 0.26 -0.61
CA ALA A 110 17.56 0.23 -1.89
C ALA A 110 17.46 1.65 -2.51
N SER A 111 17.28 2.68 -1.69
CA SER A 111 17.33 4.09 -2.11
C SER A 111 18.69 4.46 -2.69
N ASP A 112 19.79 4.02 -2.05
CA ASP A 112 21.15 4.25 -2.53
C ASP A 112 21.45 3.56 -3.87
N LYS A 113 20.83 2.39 -4.12
CA LYS A 113 20.95 1.69 -5.41
C LYS A 113 20.18 2.36 -6.54
N ASN A 114 19.06 3.02 -6.23
CA ASN A 114 18.23 3.68 -7.25
C ASN A 114 18.83 5.03 -7.71
N ILE A 115 19.69 5.65 -6.88
CA ILE A 115 20.44 6.86 -7.25
C ILE A 115 21.59 6.53 -8.24
N GLY A 116 22.07 5.29 -8.28
CA GLY A 116 23.17 4.86 -9.16
C GLY A 116 22.80 4.60 -10.63
N ALA A 117 21.51 4.58 -10.99
CA ALA A 117 21.07 4.23 -12.35
C ALA A 117 20.74 5.44 -13.26
N THR A 118 20.82 6.68 -12.75
CA THR A 118 20.56 7.89 -13.55
C THR A 118 21.73 8.86 -13.44
N MET A 119 22.89 8.51 -13.99
CA MET A 119 23.96 9.49 -14.28
C MET A 119 24.81 9.09 -15.49
N THR A 120 24.23 9.27 -16.68
CA THR A 120 24.91 9.71 -17.90
C THR A 120 23.89 10.62 -18.59
N GLN A 121 24.06 11.91 -18.80
CA GLN A 121 25.19 12.65 -19.34
C GLN A 121 25.06 14.13 -18.97
N ASP A 122 26.23 14.77 -18.91
CA ASP A 122 26.52 16.18 -19.24
C ASP A 122 25.69 17.28 -18.59
N LEU A 123 26.37 18.14 -17.81
CA LEU A 123 26.61 19.54 -18.22
C LEU A 123 27.59 20.23 -17.26
N SER A 124 28.41 21.06 -17.88
CA SER A 124 29.52 21.84 -17.36
C SER A 124 29.16 22.87 -16.29
N ALA A 125 30.08 22.99 -15.32
CA ALA A 125 30.52 24.17 -14.58
C ALA A 125 29.60 25.42 -14.50
N GLY A 126 29.23 25.78 -13.27
CA GLY A 126 28.71 27.09 -12.91
C GLY A 126 28.35 27.16 -11.43
N GLU A 127 29.24 27.73 -10.63
CA GLU A 127 29.09 27.91 -9.18
C GLU A 127 27.98 28.90 -8.81
N GLY A 128 27.31 28.67 -7.68
CA GLY A 128 26.37 29.60 -7.04
C GLY A 128 25.45 28.86 -6.06
N SER A 129 25.88 28.68 -4.81
CA SER A 129 25.46 29.50 -3.67
C SER A 129 23.96 29.43 -3.31
N SER A 130 23.73 28.75 -2.19
CA SER A 130 22.78 29.08 -1.13
C SER A 130 21.28 28.90 -1.40
N GLY A 131 20.58 28.65 -0.30
CA GLY A 131 19.20 29.11 -0.16
C GLY A 131 18.23 27.98 0.08
N LEU A 132 18.06 27.65 1.35
CA LEU A 132 16.80 27.10 1.83
C LEU A 132 15.71 28.13 1.50
N GLU A 133 14.92 27.89 0.46
CA GLU A 133 13.63 28.55 0.27
C GLU A 133 12.53 27.48 0.26
N PHE A 134 11.82 27.46 1.39
CA PHE A 134 10.60 26.72 1.58
C PHE A 134 9.47 27.57 1.00
N GLU A 135 9.14 27.36 -0.28
CA GLU A 135 8.01 28.01 -0.92
C GLU A 135 6.86 27.01 -1.03
N VAL A 136 5.89 27.14 -0.11
CA VAL A 136 4.59 26.48 -0.20
C VAL A 136 3.74 27.31 -1.15
N GLY A 137 3.61 26.86 -2.40
CA GLY A 137 2.76 27.49 -3.39
C GLY A 137 2.66 26.69 -4.69
N GLU A 138 1.46 26.17 -4.93
CA GLU A 138 0.91 25.74 -6.23
C GLU A 138 1.28 24.35 -6.79
N ARG A 139 0.23 23.50 -6.79
CA ARG A 139 -0.06 22.40 -7.74
C ARG A 139 1.04 21.34 -7.94
N ASN A 140 1.15 20.43 -6.98
CA ASN A 140 1.98 19.23 -7.13
C ASN A 140 1.20 17.92 -6.92
N THR A 141 0.00 17.79 -7.52
CA THR A 141 -0.80 16.56 -7.42
C THR A 141 -0.35 15.46 -8.39
N ASP A 142 0.45 15.79 -9.41
CA ASP A 142 0.67 14.85 -10.52
C ASP A 142 2.01 14.10 -10.40
N ARG A 143 2.97 14.66 -9.66
CA ARG A 143 4.31 14.06 -9.48
C ARG A 143 4.40 13.11 -8.28
N GLU A 144 3.59 13.34 -7.25
CA GLU A 144 3.53 12.46 -6.06
C GLU A 144 2.87 11.11 -6.37
N ALA A 145 1.84 11.08 -7.24
CA ALA A 145 1.14 9.84 -7.58
C ALA A 145 2.03 8.83 -8.32
N ALA A 146 2.81 9.30 -9.30
CA ALA A 146 3.77 8.47 -10.02
C ALA A 146 4.93 8.00 -9.12
N GLY A 147 5.40 8.87 -8.21
CA GLY A 147 6.42 8.51 -7.21
C GLY A 147 5.94 7.47 -6.20
N THR A 148 4.66 7.51 -5.82
CA THR A 148 4.07 6.55 -4.86
C THR A 148 4.00 5.14 -5.43
N LEU A 149 3.73 4.98 -6.74
CA LEU A 149 3.71 3.67 -7.41
C LEU A 149 5.10 3.00 -7.43
N GLY A 150 6.17 3.79 -7.60
CA GLY A 150 7.55 3.29 -7.59
C GLY A 150 8.05 2.84 -6.21
N MET A 151 7.35 3.18 -5.13
CA MET A 151 7.69 2.74 -3.76
C MET A 151 7.03 1.43 -3.36
N ILE A 152 6.10 0.91 -4.18
CA ILE A 152 5.44 -0.37 -3.93
C ILE A 152 6.34 -1.47 -4.50
N GLU A 153 6.97 -2.25 -3.63
CA GLU A 153 7.73 -3.43 -4.05
C GLU A 153 6.82 -4.42 -4.77
N THR A 154 7.30 -4.95 -5.91
CA THR A 154 6.61 -6.00 -6.66
C THR A 154 6.33 -7.19 -5.73
N PRO A 155 5.06 -7.64 -5.61
CA PRO A 155 4.73 -8.78 -4.79
C PRO A 155 5.33 -10.07 -5.37
N GLU A 156 5.76 -10.96 -4.49
CA GLU A 156 6.19 -12.30 -4.87
C GLU A 156 4.97 -13.18 -5.21
N ILE A 157 5.13 -14.08 -6.17
CA ILE A 157 4.13 -15.10 -6.48
C ILE A 157 4.13 -16.14 -5.36
N PRO A 158 2.97 -16.57 -4.83
CA PRO A 158 2.95 -17.60 -3.79
C PRO A 158 3.54 -18.95 -4.26
N ASP A 159 4.49 -19.50 -3.48
CA ASP A 159 5.22 -20.73 -3.85
C ASP A 159 4.42 -22.04 -3.69
N ARG A 160 3.25 -21.99 -3.01
CA ARG A 160 2.49 -23.18 -2.59
C ARG A 160 1.07 -23.23 -3.14
N LEU A 161 0.89 -22.88 -4.41
CA LEU A 161 -0.40 -23.00 -5.07
C LEU A 161 -0.61 -24.42 -5.61
N SER A 162 -1.79 -24.97 -5.41
CA SER A 162 -2.20 -26.18 -6.15
C SER A 162 -2.25 -25.87 -7.66
N PRO A 163 -2.18 -26.88 -8.55
CA PRO A 163 -2.28 -26.65 -9.99
C PRO A 163 -3.55 -25.87 -10.40
N SER A 164 -4.69 -26.12 -9.74
CA SER A 164 -5.93 -25.39 -10.02
C SER A 164 -5.90 -23.94 -9.52
N GLN A 165 -5.32 -23.69 -8.34
CA GLN A 165 -5.15 -22.33 -7.81
C GLN A 165 -4.17 -21.51 -8.66
N ALA A 166 -3.08 -22.12 -9.11
CA ALA A 166 -2.12 -21.48 -10.01
C ALA A 166 -2.77 -21.12 -11.35
N ALA A 167 -3.56 -22.04 -11.94
CA ALA A 167 -4.30 -21.77 -13.17
C ALA A 167 -5.29 -20.59 -13.01
N GLN A 168 -6.09 -20.58 -11.93
CA GLN A 168 -7.01 -19.49 -11.64
C GLN A 168 -6.29 -18.15 -11.48
N MET A 169 -5.15 -18.13 -10.78
CA MET A 169 -4.37 -16.91 -10.62
C MET A 169 -3.79 -16.42 -11.95
N CYS A 170 -3.29 -17.33 -12.80
CA CYS A 170 -2.85 -16.99 -14.15
C CYS A 170 -3.98 -16.40 -14.98
N GLU A 171 -5.18 -16.99 -14.96
CA GLU A 171 -6.35 -16.43 -15.68
C GLU A 171 -6.66 -15.00 -15.25
N VAL A 172 -6.61 -14.70 -13.95
CA VAL A 172 -6.79 -13.34 -13.42
C VAL A 172 -5.68 -12.41 -13.92
N LEU A 173 -4.41 -12.81 -13.81
CA LEU A 173 -3.28 -11.99 -14.25
C LEU A 173 -3.30 -11.73 -15.77
N GLU A 174 -3.64 -12.74 -16.56
CA GLU A 174 -3.80 -12.62 -18.01
C GLU A 174 -4.96 -11.70 -18.37
N PHE A 175 -6.10 -11.81 -17.69
CA PHE A 175 -7.23 -10.89 -17.86
C PHE A 175 -6.81 -9.44 -17.61
N LEU A 176 -6.10 -9.18 -16.51
CA LEU A 176 -5.61 -7.84 -16.18
C LEU A 176 -4.59 -7.34 -17.20
N HIS A 177 -3.61 -8.18 -17.56
CA HIS A 177 -2.56 -7.85 -18.53
C HIS A 177 -3.16 -7.47 -19.88
N GLN A 178 -4.06 -8.30 -20.43
CA GLN A 178 -4.72 -8.04 -21.71
C GLN A 178 -5.56 -6.76 -21.69
N ARG A 179 -6.24 -6.47 -20.57
CA ARG A 179 -7.05 -5.25 -20.44
C ARG A 179 -6.19 -4.00 -20.35
N LEU A 180 -5.10 -4.04 -19.60
CA LEU A 180 -4.13 -2.94 -19.52
C LEU A 180 -3.45 -2.70 -20.86
N GLN A 181 -3.02 -3.75 -21.56
CA GLN A 181 -2.42 -3.63 -22.88
C GLN A 181 -3.37 -2.93 -23.86
N LYS A 182 -4.65 -3.34 -23.91
CA LYS A 182 -5.64 -2.67 -24.76
C LYS A 182 -5.85 -1.20 -24.39
N LEU A 183 -5.80 -0.85 -23.10
CA LEU A 183 -5.92 0.55 -22.68
C LEU A 183 -4.71 1.38 -23.14
N ILE A 184 -3.50 0.81 -23.02
CA ILE A 184 -2.26 1.43 -23.48
C ILE A 184 -2.25 1.60 -25.00
N ASP A 185 -2.72 0.60 -25.76
CA ASP A 185 -2.79 0.66 -27.24
C ASP A 185 -3.71 1.78 -27.75
N HIS A 186 -4.70 2.19 -26.95
CA HIS A 186 -5.60 3.30 -27.25
C HIS A 186 -5.13 4.66 -26.72
N ALA A 187 -4.01 4.69 -26.00
CA ALA A 187 -3.40 5.92 -25.53
C ALA A 187 -2.55 6.54 -26.64
N GLN A 188 -2.74 7.84 -26.88
CA GLN A 188 -1.94 8.61 -27.82
C GLN A 188 -1.07 9.59 -27.04
N ILE A 189 0.14 9.83 -27.51
CA ILE A 189 1.00 10.87 -26.94
C ILE A 189 0.87 12.10 -27.84
N ASP A 190 0.42 13.22 -27.27
CA ASP A 190 0.57 14.51 -27.94
C ASP A 190 2.04 14.91 -27.86
N GLU A 191 2.75 14.78 -28.99
CA GLU A 191 4.20 15.05 -29.06
C GLU A 191 4.57 16.49 -28.68
N ARG A 192 3.64 17.45 -28.80
CA ARG A 192 3.89 18.86 -28.50
C ARG A 192 3.81 19.14 -27.01
N THR A 193 2.82 18.56 -26.33
CA THR A 193 2.60 18.76 -24.89
C THR A 193 3.26 17.67 -24.03
N GLN A 194 3.69 16.57 -24.66
CA GLN A 194 4.14 15.33 -24.00
C GLN A 194 3.05 14.73 -23.09
N GLU A 195 1.79 15.02 -23.37
CA GLU A 195 0.65 14.50 -22.62
C GLU A 195 0.11 13.22 -23.24
N VAL A 196 -0.32 12.28 -22.40
CA VAL A 196 -1.02 11.08 -22.84
C VAL A 196 -2.51 11.38 -22.92
N VAL A 197 -3.06 11.34 -24.13
CA VAL A 197 -4.49 11.51 -24.39
C VAL A 197 -5.12 10.15 -24.64
N ILE A 198 -6.16 9.84 -23.87
CA ILE A 198 -7.00 8.66 -24.04
C ILE A 198 -8.40 9.09 -24.46
N ASP A 199 -9.00 8.37 -25.39
CA ASP A 199 -10.37 8.65 -25.78
C ASP A 199 -11.37 8.33 -24.66
N TYR A 200 -12.55 8.94 -24.71
CA TYR A 200 -13.58 8.77 -23.67
C TYR A 200 -13.99 7.30 -23.48
N ALA A 201 -14.01 6.49 -24.54
CA ALA A 201 -14.39 5.09 -24.45
C ALA A 201 -13.28 4.27 -23.76
N ALA A 202 -12.00 4.58 -24.01
CA ALA A 202 -10.86 4.01 -23.31
C ALA A 202 -10.86 4.40 -21.83
N TRP A 203 -11.13 5.67 -21.52
CA TRP A 203 -11.31 6.14 -20.15
C TRP A 203 -12.42 5.37 -19.41
N GLN A 204 -13.59 5.20 -20.05
CA GLN A 204 -14.71 4.46 -19.45
C GLN A 204 -14.35 2.98 -19.20
N ARG A 205 -13.62 2.34 -20.12
CA ARG A 205 -13.10 0.97 -19.94
C ARG A 205 -12.11 0.87 -18.78
N MET A 206 -11.30 1.91 -18.53
CA MET A 206 -10.38 1.95 -17.41
C MET A 206 -11.11 2.05 -16.07
N ILE A 207 -12.15 2.88 -15.96
CA ILE A 207 -13.00 2.96 -14.77
C ILE A 207 -13.67 1.61 -14.49
N ASP A 208 -14.24 0.97 -15.51
CA ASP A 208 -14.86 -0.36 -15.37
C ASP A 208 -13.84 -1.43 -14.92
N LEU A 209 -12.63 -1.41 -15.47
CA LEU A 209 -11.55 -2.30 -15.03
C LEU A 209 -11.19 -2.05 -13.56
N GLN A 210 -11.06 -0.80 -13.14
CA GLN A 210 -10.73 -0.43 -11.77
C GLN A 210 -11.82 -0.91 -10.78
N SER A 211 -13.09 -0.73 -11.11
CA SER A 211 -14.21 -1.25 -10.32
C SER A 211 -14.18 -2.77 -10.19
N LYS A 212 -13.92 -3.49 -11.29
CA LYS A 212 -13.83 -4.96 -11.29
C LYS A 212 -12.67 -5.47 -10.44
N ILE A 213 -11.50 -4.82 -10.52
CA ILE A 213 -10.35 -5.15 -9.66
C ILE A 213 -10.73 -4.96 -8.19
N GLY A 214 -11.41 -3.87 -7.85
CA GLY A 214 -11.90 -3.64 -6.48
C GLY A 214 -12.81 -4.76 -5.97
N THR A 215 -13.79 -5.18 -6.78
CA THR A 215 -14.66 -6.32 -6.47
C THR A 215 -13.88 -7.63 -6.31
N MET A 216 -12.91 -7.92 -7.20
CA MET A 216 -12.07 -9.12 -7.10
C MET A 216 -11.24 -9.12 -5.81
N ILE A 217 -10.65 -7.98 -5.44
CA ILE A 217 -9.89 -7.85 -4.19
C ILE A 217 -10.78 -8.15 -2.98
N ARG A 218 -12.01 -7.62 -2.96
CA ARG A 218 -12.97 -7.90 -1.87
C ARG A 218 -13.35 -9.37 -1.81
N LYS A 219 -13.72 -9.99 -2.93
CA LYS A 219 -14.06 -11.43 -2.98
C LYS A 219 -12.88 -12.34 -2.60
N ALA A 220 -11.66 -11.93 -2.93
CA ALA A 220 -10.46 -12.65 -2.51
C ALA A 220 -10.19 -12.51 -1.00
N ALA A 221 -10.54 -11.37 -0.40
CA ALA A 221 -10.42 -11.12 1.04
C ALA A 221 -11.53 -11.81 1.86
N ASP A 222 -12.75 -11.81 1.34
CA ASP A 222 -13.94 -12.41 1.94
C ASP A 222 -14.75 -13.16 0.85
N PRO A 223 -14.61 -14.50 0.79
CA PRO A 223 -15.31 -15.32 -0.20
C PRO A 223 -16.84 -15.27 -0.11
N ASP A 224 -17.39 -14.93 1.06
CA ASP A 224 -18.84 -14.88 1.30
C ASP A 224 -19.43 -13.48 1.01
N TRP A 225 -18.60 -12.52 0.61
CA TRP A 225 -19.03 -11.15 0.30
C TRP A 225 -19.97 -11.10 -0.92
N MET A 226 -21.16 -10.52 -0.74
CA MET A 226 -22.19 -10.35 -1.76
C MET A 226 -22.23 -8.90 -2.28
N ASP A 227 -22.30 -8.74 -3.62
CA ASP A 227 -22.35 -7.44 -4.34
C ASP A 227 -23.61 -6.61 -4.02
#